data_AF-A0A7V7AHK6-F1
#
_entry.id   AF-A0A7V7AHK6-F1
#
_cell.length_a   1.000
_cell.length_b   1.000
_cell.length_c   1.000
_cell.angle_alpha   90.00
_cell.angle_beta   90.00
_cell.angle_gamma   90.00
#
_symmetry.space_group_name_H-M   'P 1'
#
loop_
_entity.id
_entity.type
_entity.pdbx_description
1 polymer ?
#
loop_
_entity_poly.entity_id
_entity_poly.type
_entity_poly.pdbx_seq_one_letter_code
_entity_poly.pdbx_strand_id
1 'polypeptide(L)'
;LDFPTGKVHDIQLEDPGDVGFIIPPDHFYVGQDFAVFITFKLDPRDHANNMFYLNRLNLTTMQVEGEVVSVKAADTHLLGVLADGSILFWYDLNPSENGICITG
;
A
#
# COMPACT_ATOMS: atom_id res chain seq x y z
N LEU A 1 8.90 -24.63 9.20
CA LEU A 1 7.63 -24.50 8.47
C LEU A 1 8.01 -24.47 7.00
N ASP A 2 7.92 -25.61 6.32
CA ASP A 2 8.10 -25.67 4.88
C ASP A 2 6.78 -25.24 4.24
N PHE A 3 6.66 -23.94 3.97
CA PHE A 3 5.62 -23.48 3.08
C PHE A 3 6.06 -23.86 1.65
N PRO A 4 5.30 -24.67 0.90
CA PRO A 4 5.60 -24.87 -0.51
C PRO A 4 5.49 -23.51 -1.19
N THR A 5 6.63 -22.89 -1.47
CA THR A 5 6.65 -21.66 -2.26
C THR A 5 6.23 -22.05 -3.66
N GLY A 6 5.06 -21.58 -4.08
CA GLY A 6 4.61 -21.70 -5.46
C GLY A 6 5.56 -21.00 -6.43
N LYS A 7 5.18 -20.94 -7.71
CA LYS A 7 5.95 -20.22 -8.72
C LYS A 7 6.05 -18.74 -8.36
N VAL A 8 7.27 -18.28 -8.08
CA VAL A 8 7.57 -16.86 -7.84
C VAL A 8 7.33 -16.07 -9.12
N HIS A 9 6.68 -14.92 -9.01
CA HIS A 9 6.53 -13.94 -10.07
C HIS A 9 7.12 -12.62 -9.58
N ASP A 10 8.13 -12.13 -10.30
CA ASP A 10 8.71 -10.83 -10.05
C ASP A 10 7.88 -9.76 -10.76
N ILE A 11 7.49 -8.74 -10.03
CA ILE A 11 6.75 -7.59 -10.54
C ILE A 11 7.68 -6.39 -10.48
N GLN A 12 8.00 -5.83 -11.64
CA GLN A 12 8.79 -4.61 -11.72
C GLN A 12 7.87 -3.40 -11.54
N LEU A 13 8.17 -2.57 -10.56
CA LEU A 13 7.52 -1.28 -10.38
C LEU A 13 8.28 -0.21 -11.17
N GLU A 14 7.54 0.73 -11.76
CA GLU A 14 8.12 1.90 -12.44
C GLU A 14 8.76 2.87 -11.43
N ASP A 15 8.07 3.12 -10.31
CA ASP A 15 8.57 3.88 -9.17
C ASP A 15 8.31 3.09 -7.87
N PRO A 16 9.33 2.47 -7.27
CA PRO A 16 9.18 1.76 -6.00
C PRO A 16 9.11 2.70 -4.78
N GLY A 17 9.29 4.02 -4.97
CA GLY A 17 9.46 4.97 -3.88
C GLY A 17 10.77 4.76 -3.11
N ASP A 18 10.74 5.08 -1.82
CA ASP A 18 11.88 4.91 -0.93
C ASP A 18 12.06 3.43 -0.51
N VAL A 19 13.20 2.83 -0.86
CA VAL A 19 13.49 1.39 -0.61
C VAL A 19 14.48 1.13 0.53
N GLY A 20 14.95 2.17 1.21
CA GLY A 20 15.97 2.10 2.26
C GLY A 20 15.45 1.77 3.67
N PHE A 21 14.18 1.39 3.79
CA PHE A 21 13.47 1.30 5.07
C PHE A 21 12.88 -0.08 5.29
N ILE A 22 12.65 -0.42 6.56
CA ILE A 22 11.90 -1.63 6.93
C ILE A 22 10.44 -1.38 6.59
N ILE A 23 9.86 -2.24 5.76
CA ILE A 23 8.44 -2.19 5.39
C ILE A 23 7.60 -2.81 6.51
N PRO A 24 6.68 -2.05 7.13
CA PRO A 24 5.76 -2.58 8.12
C PRO A 24 4.86 -3.71 7.54
N PRO A 25 4.46 -4.70 8.36
CA PRO A 25 3.68 -5.84 7.89
C PRO A 25 2.27 -5.49 7.42
N ASP A 26 1.77 -4.30 7.76
CA ASP A 26 0.47 -3.73 7.36
C ASP A 26 0.58 -2.77 6.17
N HIS A 27 1.75 -2.67 5.52
CA HIS A 27 1.92 -2.00 4.23
C HIS A 27 1.59 -2.91 3.04
N PHE A 28 1.08 -4.12 3.29
CA PHE A 28 0.49 -4.96 2.27
C PHE A 28 -0.67 -5.78 2.81
N TYR A 29 -1.61 -6.11 1.94
CA TYR A 29 -2.74 -6.97 2.25
C TYR A 29 -3.09 -7.83 1.04
N VAL A 30 -3.45 -9.10 1.26
CA VAL A 30 -3.87 -10.03 0.20
C VAL A 30 -5.33 -10.39 0.42
N GLY A 31 -6.19 -9.96 -0.51
CA GLY A 31 -7.59 -10.37 -0.58
C GLY A 31 -7.80 -11.54 -1.54
N GLN A 32 -9.05 -11.76 -1.93
CA GLN A 32 -9.44 -12.87 -2.80
C GLN A 32 -8.93 -12.70 -4.24
N ASP A 33 -9.23 -11.54 -4.85
CA ASP A 33 -8.94 -11.26 -6.26
C ASP A 33 -7.85 -10.19 -6.45
N PHE A 34 -7.57 -9.45 -5.39
CA PHE A 34 -6.61 -8.35 -5.38
C PHE A 34 -5.66 -8.46 -4.19
N ALA A 35 -4.43 -8.03 -4.39
CA ALA A 35 -3.54 -7.64 -3.33
C ALA A 35 -3.30 -6.13 -3.40
N VAL A 36 -2.96 -5.52 -2.27
CA VAL A 36 -2.65 -4.10 -2.17
C VAL A 36 -1.36 -3.91 -1.40
N PHE A 37 -0.59 -2.89 -1.76
CA PHE A 37 0.66 -2.57 -1.09
C PHE A 37 0.97 -1.07 -1.17
N ILE A 38 1.73 -0.58 -0.19
CA ILE A 38 2.13 0.81 -0.08
C ILE A 38 3.54 1.00 -0.62
N THR A 39 3.72 1.95 -1.53
CA THR A 39 5.01 2.63 -1.75
C THR A 39 4.95 4.01 -1.12
N PHE A 40 6.08 4.63 -0.81
CA PHE A 40 6.08 5.92 -0.12
C PHE A 40 7.29 6.77 -0.46
N LYS A 41 7.18 8.06 -0.19
CA LYS A 41 8.27 9.04 -0.21
C LYS A 41 8.22 9.82 1.10
N LEU A 42 9.27 9.68 1.92
CA LEU A 42 9.32 10.32 3.23
C LEU A 42 9.92 11.72 3.11
N ASP A 43 9.30 12.68 3.81
CA ASP A 43 9.88 13.99 4.00
C ASP A 43 10.81 13.94 5.22
N PRO A 44 12.10 14.28 5.07
CA PRO A 44 13.08 14.15 6.16
C PRO A 44 12.94 15.23 7.24
N ARG A 45 12.06 16.23 7.07
CA ARG A 45 11.90 17.37 7.97
C ARG A 45 10.56 17.37 8.69
N ASP A 46 9.51 16.94 8.02
CA ASP A 46 8.15 16.98 8.55
C ASP A 46 7.33 15.80 8.04
N HIS A 47 7.06 14.86 8.94
CA HIS A 47 6.30 13.65 8.62
C HIS A 47 4.91 13.97 8.05
N ALA A 48 4.27 15.09 8.39
CA ALA A 48 2.99 15.47 7.81
C ALA A 48 3.07 15.72 6.29
N ASN A 49 4.27 15.79 5.71
CA ASN A 49 4.50 15.88 4.27
C ASN A 49 4.94 14.56 3.61
N ASN A 50 4.97 13.44 4.35
CA ASN A 50 5.18 12.14 3.71
C ASN A 50 4.05 11.88 2.70
N MET A 51 4.40 11.19 1.63
CA MET A 51 3.46 10.73 0.62
C MET A 51 3.44 9.21 0.63
N PHE A 52 2.26 8.64 0.81
CA PHE A 52 2.00 7.22 0.70
C PHE A 52 1.14 6.95 -0.54
N TYR A 53 1.51 5.94 -1.30
CA TYR A 53 0.87 5.56 -2.56
C TYR A 53 0.33 4.15 -2.42
N LEU A 54 -0.99 4.02 -2.52
CA LEU A 54 -1.67 2.74 -2.45
C LEU A 54 -1.70 2.15 -3.86
N ASN A 55 -1.06 1.00 -4.02
CA ASN A 55 -1.01 0.27 -5.27
C ASN A 55 -1.87 -0.99 -5.16
N ARG A 56 -2.46 -1.41 -6.27
CA ARG A 56 -3.31 -2.60 -6.37
C ARG A 56 -2.73 -3.58 -7.39
N LEU A 57 -2.67 -4.85 -7.03
CA LEU A 57 -2.29 -5.95 -7.89
C LEU A 57 -3.51 -6.82 -8.15
N ASN A 58 -3.89 -7.00 -9.41
CA ASN A 58 -4.87 -8.00 -9.79
C ASN A 58 -4.22 -9.40 -9.77
N LEU A 59 -4.72 -10.30 -8.93
CA LEU A 59 -4.12 -11.63 -8.72
C LEU A 59 -4.36 -12.61 -9.87
N THR A 60 -5.30 -12.30 -10.76
CA THR A 60 -5.59 -13.12 -11.94
C THR A 60 -4.71 -12.71 -13.13
N THR A 61 -4.57 -11.41 -13.38
CA THR A 61 -3.80 -10.89 -14.52
C THR A 61 -2.33 -10.60 -14.17
N MET A 62 -2.00 -10.54 -12.89
CA MET A 62 -0.69 -10.12 -12.37
C MET A 62 -0.31 -8.70 -12.80
N GLN A 63 -1.29 -7.86 -13.13
CA GLN A 63 -1.06 -6.46 -13.50
C GLN A 63 -1.17 -5.56 -12.27
N VAL A 64 -0.22 -4.64 -12.16
CA VAL A 64 -0.23 -3.58 -11.15
C VAL A 64 -0.96 -2.36 -11.70
N GLU A 65 -1.84 -1.84 -10.87
CA GLU A 65 -2.41 -0.51 -10.95
C GLU A 65 -1.74 0.34 -9.86
N GLY A 66 -0.80 1.18 -10.30
CA GLY A 66 -0.03 2.04 -9.41
C GLY A 66 -0.83 3.27 -9.00
N GLU A 67 -0.51 3.80 -7.81
CA GLU A 67 -1.06 5.06 -7.30
C GLU A 67 -2.59 5.18 -7.39
N VAL A 68 -3.32 4.09 -7.06
CA VAL A 68 -4.81 4.09 -7.00
C VAL A 68 -5.30 5.24 -6.12
N VAL A 69 -4.58 5.49 -5.02
CA VAL A 69 -4.74 6.67 -4.18
C VAL A 69 -3.36 7.15 -3.71
N SER A 70 -3.22 8.47 -3.65
CA SER A 70 -2.10 9.15 -2.97
C SER A 70 -2.58 9.77 -1.67
N VAL A 71 -1.90 9.49 -0.57
CA VAL A 71 -2.22 9.96 0.78
C VAL A 71 -1.07 10.82 1.28
N LYS A 72 -1.36 12.09 1.57
CA LYS A 72 -0.43 12.95 2.30
C LYS A 72 -0.76 12.84 3.79
N ALA A 73 0.10 12.19 4.55
CA ALA A 73 -0.13 11.90 5.96
C ALA A 73 1.20 11.69 6.67
N ALA A 74 1.23 11.74 8.00
CA ALA A 74 2.35 11.26 8.80
C ALA A 74 2.52 9.75 8.68
N ASP A 75 1.41 9.00 8.66
CA ASP A 75 1.41 7.56 8.48
C ASP A 75 0.17 7.05 7.72
N THR A 76 0.25 5.85 7.15
CA THR A 76 -0.85 5.19 6.42
C THR A 76 -0.74 3.67 6.50
N HIS A 77 -1.82 3.00 6.87
CA HIS A 77 -1.87 1.55 7.09
C HIS A 77 -3.00 0.91 6.29
N LEU A 78 -2.75 -0.24 5.66
CA LEU A 78 -3.78 -1.00 4.97
C LEU A 78 -4.56 -1.85 5.96
N LEU A 79 -5.89 -1.83 5.82
CA LEU A 79 -6.80 -2.64 6.63
C LEU A 79 -7.44 -3.78 5.81
N GLY A 80 -7.49 -3.63 4.48
CA GLY A 80 -7.97 -4.69 3.59
C GLY A 80 -8.18 -4.24 2.14
N VAL A 81 -8.52 -5.21 1.30
CA VAL A 81 -9.02 -4.97 -0.06
C VAL A 81 -10.28 -5.81 -0.29
N LEU A 82 -11.31 -5.17 -0.83
CA LEU A 82 -12.61 -5.76 -1.08
C LEU A 82 -12.62 -6.50 -2.43
N ALA A 83 -13.67 -7.31 -2.66
CA ALA A 83 -13.82 -8.10 -3.88
C ALA A 83 -13.97 -7.25 -5.16
N ASP A 84 -14.44 -6.01 -5.04
CA ASP A 84 -14.50 -5.04 -6.13
C ASP A 84 -13.16 -4.31 -6.35
N GLY A 85 -12.14 -4.62 -5.55
CA GLY A 85 -10.83 -3.99 -5.58
C GLY A 85 -10.72 -2.72 -4.73
N SER A 86 -11.79 -2.27 -4.08
CA SER A 86 -11.75 -1.11 -3.20
C SER A 86 -10.79 -1.35 -2.02
N ILE A 87 -10.00 -0.36 -1.67
CA ILE A 87 -8.95 -0.45 -0.65
C ILE A 87 -9.44 0.22 0.63
N LEU A 88 -9.45 -0.52 1.74
CA LEU A 88 -9.74 0.01 3.07
C LEU A 88 -8.40 0.31 3.76
N PHE A 89 -8.24 1.54 4.24
CA PHE A 89 -7.01 1.99 4.88
C PHE A 89 -7.30 2.98 6.01
N TRP A 90 -6.33 3.14 6.90
CA TRP A 90 -6.31 4.19 7.91
C TRP A 90 -5.16 5.15 7.63
N TYR A 91 -5.33 6.42 7.97
CA TYR A 91 -4.29 7.44 7.84
C TYR A 91 -4.20 8.28 9.12
N ASP A 92 -3.02 8.86 9.35
CA ASP A 92 -2.76 9.82 10.41
C ASP A 92 -2.06 11.05 9.87
N LEU A 93 -2.78 12.16 9.79
CA LEU A 93 -2.25 13.50 9.52
C LEU A 93 -1.92 14.18 10.86
N ASN A 94 -0.96 13.62 11.60
CA ASN A 94 -0.56 14.09 12.93
C ASN A 94 -0.22 15.59 12.97
N PRO A 95 -0.75 16.40 13.92
CA PRO A 95 -1.76 16.09 14.94
C PRO A 95 -3.20 16.45 14.50
N SER A 96 -3.39 16.81 13.23
CA SER A 96 -4.58 17.46 12.70
C SER A 96 -5.79 16.52 12.62
N GLU A 97 -5.59 15.33 12.07
CA GLU A 97 -6.69 14.41 11.74
C GLU A 97 -6.18 12.98 11.60
N ASN A 98 -7.01 11.99 11.95
CA ASN A 98 -6.84 10.62 11.51
C ASN A 98 -8.19 10.01 11.18
N GLY A 99 -8.21 8.95 10.36
CA GLY A 99 -9.47 8.39 9.91
C GLY A 99 -9.33 7.10 9.12
N ILE A 100 -10.46 6.43 8.96
CA ILE A 100 -10.59 5.24 8.11
C ILE A 100 -11.20 5.70 6.78
N CYS A 101 -10.60 5.28 5.68
CA CYS A 101 -11.01 5.60 4.32
C CYS A 101 -11.19 4.33 3.50
N ILE A 102 -12.06 4.41 2.50
CA ILE A 102 -12.22 3.39 1.46
C ILE A 102 -12.14 4.06 0.09
N THR A 103 -11.40 3.47 -0.85
CA THR A 103 -11.36 3.96 -2.24
C THR A 103 -12.67 3.64 -2.95
N GLY A 104 -13.06 4.46 -3.94
CA GLY A 104 -14.22 4.21 -4.82
C GLY A 104 -13.82 3.97 -6.27
#